data_AF-A0A382YW57-F1
#
_entry.id   AF-A0A382YW57-F1
#
_cell.length_a   1.000
_cell.length_b   1.000
_cell.length_c   1.000
_cell.angle_alpha   90.00
_cell.angle_beta   90.00
_cell.angle_gamma   90.00
#
_symmetry.space_group_name_H-M   'P 1'
#
loop_
_entity.id
_entity.type
_entity.pdbx_description
1 polymer ?
#
loop_
_entity_poly.entity_id
_entity_poly.type
_entity_poly.pdbx_seq_one_letter_code
_entity_poly.pdbx_strand_id
1 'polypeptide(L)'
;MKICVVCSYGIDNPGGVWNHVFNLTQQLKNKKIQHILVTPESKTNTYDRKNHYQIGKTFKINSAGSKANITLSPFINKQVK
;
A
#
# COMPACT_ATOMS: atom_id res chain seq x y z
N MET A 1 8.02 -8.43 18.15
CA MET A 1 8.56 -7.80 16.93
C MET A 1 7.48 -6.92 16.31
N LYS A 2 7.84 -5.74 15.79
CA LYS A 2 6.92 -4.82 15.10
C LYS A 2 7.39 -4.67 13.65
N ILE A 3 6.48 -4.82 12.68
CA ILE A 3 6.80 -4.81 11.25
C ILE A 3 6.03 -3.69 10.54
N CYS A 4 6.71 -2.91 9.70
CA CYS A 4 6.08 -2.00 8.76
C CYS A 4 6.24 -2.56 7.35
N VAL A 5 5.14 -2.83 6.66
CA VAL A 5 5.15 -3.31 5.28
C VAL A 5 4.74 -2.14 4.37
N VAL A 6 5.62 -1.76 3.45
CA VAL A 6 5.37 -0.68 2.48
C VAL A 6 5.21 -1.29 1.10
N CYS A 7 4.06 -1.12 0.49
CA CYS A 7 3.80 -1.52 -0.90
C CYS A 7 3.70 -0.28 -1.76
N SER A 8 4.52 -0.18 -2.81
CA SER A 8 4.49 0.92 -3.78
C SER A 8 3.32 0.83 -4.77
N TYR A 9 2.68 -0.33 -4.87
CA TYR A 9 1.54 -0.56 -5.75
C TYR A 9 0.23 -0.31 -5.00
N GLY A 10 -0.66 0.47 -5.61
CA GLY A 10 -2.00 0.69 -5.10
C GLY A 10 -2.87 -0.56 -5.23
N ILE A 11 -3.80 -0.73 -4.29
CA ILE A 11 -4.78 -1.84 -4.29
C ILE A 11 -5.61 -1.84 -5.58
N ASP A 12 -5.89 -0.66 -6.12
CA ASP A 12 -6.63 -0.47 -7.36
C ASP A 12 -5.95 -1.05 -8.62
N ASN A 13 -4.65 -1.40 -8.57
CA ASN A 13 -3.95 -2.08 -9.66
C ASN A 13 -3.31 -3.38 -9.15
N PRO A 14 -4.11 -4.43 -8.90
CA PRO A 14 -3.61 -5.68 -8.33
C PRO A 14 -2.63 -6.35 -9.30
N GLY A 15 -1.45 -6.67 -8.79
CA GLY A 15 -0.37 -7.36 -9.50
C GLY A 15 0.41 -8.27 -8.55
N GLY A 16 1.48 -8.90 -9.04
CA GLY A 16 2.24 -9.88 -8.27
C GLY A 16 2.75 -9.35 -6.92
N VAL A 17 3.25 -8.12 -6.89
CA VAL A 17 3.75 -7.48 -5.65
C VAL A 17 2.63 -7.25 -4.64
N TRP A 18 1.46 -6.76 -5.09
CA TRP A 18 0.30 -6.60 -4.21
C TRP A 18 -0.15 -7.94 -3.62
N ASN A 19 -0.27 -8.98 -4.45
CA ASN A 19 -0.69 -10.31 -3.99
C ASN A 19 0.29 -10.89 -2.97
N HIS A 20 1.60 -10.69 -3.17
CA HIS A 20 2.62 -11.12 -2.22
C HIS A 20 2.49 -10.38 -0.88
N VAL A 21 2.38 -9.05 -0.92
CA VAL A 21 2.21 -8.21 0.29
C VAL A 21 0.94 -8.59 1.02
N PHE A 22 -0.17 -8.78 0.31
CA PHE A 22 -1.44 -9.22 0.88
C PHE A 22 -1.30 -10.56 1.61
N ASN A 23 -0.69 -11.54 0.98
CA ASN A 23 -0.49 -12.85 1.60
C ASN A 23 0.42 -12.77 2.83
N LEU A 24 1.48 -11.95 2.76
CA LEU A 24 2.37 -11.71 3.89
C LEU A 24 1.63 -11.08 5.08
N THR A 25 0.84 -10.03 4.85
CA THR A 25 0.09 -9.37 5.94
C THR A 25 -0.94 -10.30 6.57
N GLN A 26 -1.61 -11.16 5.80
CA GLN A 26 -2.48 -12.20 6.35
C GLN A 26 -1.71 -13.21 7.22
N GLN A 27 -0.53 -13.65 6.80
CA GLN A 27 0.31 -14.55 7.60
C GLN A 27 0.81 -13.88 8.89
N LEU A 28 1.19 -12.61 8.83
CA LEU A 28 1.57 -11.82 10.02
C LEU A 28 0.41 -11.69 11.00
N LYS A 29 -0.81 -11.44 10.49
CA LYS A 29 -2.04 -11.41 11.28
C LYS A 29 -2.30 -12.75 11.96
N ASN A 30 -2.20 -13.86 11.22
CA ASN A 30 -2.41 -15.21 11.75
C ASN A 30 -1.39 -15.58 12.84
N LYS A 31 -0.15 -15.11 12.71
CA LYS A 31 0.90 -15.27 13.73
C LYS A 31 0.79 -14.28 14.89
N LYS A 32 -0.24 -13.42 14.92
CA LYS A 32 -0.44 -12.35 15.92
C LYS A 32 0.76 -11.40 16.03
N ILE A 33 1.49 -11.21 14.93
CA ILE A 33 2.62 -10.28 14.86
C ILE A 33 2.07 -8.88 14.60
N GLN A 34 2.48 -7.91 15.43
CA GLN A 34 2.13 -6.51 15.26
C GLN A 34 2.71 -5.99 13.94
N HIS A 35 1.83 -5.57 13.04
CA HIS A 35 2.23 -5.03 11.75
C HIS A 35 1.34 -3.87 11.32
N ILE A 36 1.91 -2.97 10.53
CA ILE A 36 1.18 -1.96 9.77
C ILE A 36 1.44 -2.15 8.29
N LEU A 37 0.45 -1.86 7.47
CA LEU A 37 0.54 -1.83 6.02
C LEU A 37 0.46 -0.37 5.56
N VAL A 38 1.38 0.03 4.68
CA VAL A 38 1.39 1.34 4.03
C VAL A 38 1.26 1.14 2.52
N THR A 39 0.26 1.77 1.91
CA THR A 39 0.05 1.74 0.45
C THR A 39 -0.23 3.13 -0.09
N PRO A 40 -0.12 3.35 -1.41
CA PRO A 40 -0.71 4.49 -2.07
C PRO A 40 -2.21 4.67 -1.74
N GLU A 41 -2.72 5.88 -1.91
CA GLU A 41 -4.16 6.14 -1.93
C GLU A 41 -4.86 5.21 -2.93
N SER A 42 -5.97 4.63 -2.47
CA SER A 42 -6.78 3.69 -3.22
C SER A 42 -8.25 4.05 -3.07
N LYS A 43 -9.00 4.02 -4.18
CA LYS A 43 -10.45 4.22 -4.15
C LYS A 43 -11.17 3.03 -3.51
N THR A 44 -10.60 1.83 -3.68
CA THR A 44 -11.08 0.62 -3.01
C THR A 44 -10.56 0.57 -1.58
N ASN A 45 -11.48 0.62 -0.60
CA ASN A 45 -11.18 0.66 0.82
C ASN A 45 -11.58 -0.67 1.49
N THR A 46 -11.01 -1.77 1.01
CA THR A 46 -11.35 -3.13 1.45
C THR A 46 -10.52 -3.60 2.64
N TYR A 47 -9.51 -2.84 3.07
CA TYR A 47 -8.63 -3.20 4.20
C TYR A 47 -9.08 -2.56 5.51
N ASP A 48 -8.91 -3.30 6.60
CA ASP A 48 -9.24 -2.84 7.95
C ASP A 48 -8.39 -1.61 8.33
N ARG A 49 -9.07 -0.48 8.54
CA ARG A 49 -8.45 0.86 8.70
C ARG A 49 -7.56 0.98 9.93
N LYS A 50 -7.63 0.05 10.89
CA LYS A 50 -6.84 0.15 12.13
C LYS A 50 -5.33 -0.03 11.92
N ASN A 51 -4.92 -0.83 10.94
CA ASN A 51 -3.49 -1.15 10.69
C ASN A 51 -3.07 -0.87 9.23
N HIS A 52 -3.87 -0.15 8.47
CA HIS A 52 -3.60 0.19 7.07
C HIS A 52 -3.58 1.71 6.89
N TYR A 53 -2.46 2.22 6.39
CA TYR A 53 -2.24 3.63 6.11
C TYR A 53 -2.15 3.82 4.60
N GLN A 54 -3.07 4.63 4.07
CA GLN A 54 -3.03 5.06 2.68
C GLN A 54 -2.36 6.44 2.60
N ILE A 55 -1.34 6.55 1.73
CA ILE A 55 -0.48 7.72 1.66
C ILE A 55 -0.32 8.21 0.22
N GLY A 56 -0.31 9.53 0.03
CA GLY A 56 0.02 10.18 -1.24
C GLY A 56 -0.96 9.88 -2.39
N LYS A 57 -1.00 10.80 -3.36
CA LYS A 57 -1.75 10.61 -4.60
C LYS A 57 -0.87 9.93 -5.63
N THR A 58 -1.41 8.88 -6.26
CA THR A 58 -0.74 8.22 -7.38
C THR A 58 -1.00 9.00 -8.66
N PHE A 59 0.06 9.34 -9.39
CA PHE A 59 -0.02 9.92 -10.73
C PHE A 59 0.72 9.04 -11.73
N LYS A 60 0.30 9.10 -12.99
CA LYS A 60 0.90 8.35 -14.08
C LYS A 60 1.94 9.21 -14.77
N ILE A 61 3.15 8.69 -14.90
CA ILE A 61 4.14 9.25 -15.81
C ILE A 61 4.26 8.35 -17.03
N ASN A 62 4.39 8.97 -18.18
CA ASN A 62 4.72 8.27 -19.41
C ASN A 62 6.15 8.67 -19.79
N SER A 63 7.04 7.69 -19.92
CA SER A 63 8.42 7.92 -20.35
C SER A 63 8.84 6.81 -21.30
N ALA A 64 9.37 7.17 -22.47
CA ALA A 64 9.86 6.23 -23.49
C ALA A 64 8.89 5.07 -23.81
N GLY A 65 7.58 5.36 -23.89
CA GLY A 65 6.53 4.37 -24.18
C GLY A 65 6.07 3.53 -22.98
N SER A 66 6.73 3.67 -21.82
CA SER A 66 6.33 3.01 -20.57
C SER A 66 5.40 3.90 -19.75
N LYS A 67 4.39 3.30 -19.13
CA LYS A 67 3.49 3.96 -18.16
C LYS A 67 3.85 3.49 -16.77
N ALA A 68 4.32 4.40 -15.92
CA ALA A 68 4.64 4.11 -14.53
C ALA A 68 3.72 4.88 -13.58
N ASN A 69 3.30 4.22 -12.52
CA ASN A 69 2.57 4.82 -11.42
C ASN A 69 3.58 5.31 -10.38
N ILE A 70 3.58 6.61 -10.08
CA ILE A 70 4.41 7.22 -9.05
C ILE A 70 3.50 7.77 -7.95
N THR A 71 3.87 7.51 -6.70
CA THR A 71 3.21 8.07 -5.53
C THR A 71 4.25 8.80 -4.70
N LEU A 72 4.00 10.08 -4.42
CA LEU A 72 4.82 10.88 -3.51
C LEU A 72 3.99 11.22 -2.27
N SER A 73 4.56 10.94 -1.09
CA SER A 73 3.98 11.36 0.18
C SER A 73 5.09 11.79 1.13
N PRO A 74 5.24 13.09 1.41
CA PRO A 74 6.26 13.57 2.35
C PRO A 74 5.93 13.22 3.81
N PHE A 75 4.68 12.80 4.09
CA PHE A 75 4.23 12.43 5.43
C PHE A 75 3.44 11.13 5.38
N ILE A 76 3.66 10.26 6.35
CA ILE A 76 2.89 9.02 6.54
C ILE A 76 1.61 9.29 7.36
N ASN A 77 1.59 10.38 8.14
CA ASN A 77 0.56 10.63 9.15
C ASN A 77 -0.72 11.29 8.63
N LYS A 78 -0.72 11.82 7.40
CA LYS A 78 -1.95 12.27 6.74
C LYS A 78 -2.55 11.08 6.01
N GLN A 79 -3.36 10.28 6.70
CA GLN A 79 -4.32 9.42 6.02
C GLN A 79 -5.09 10.30 5.04
N VAL A 80 -5.05 9.97 3.75
CA VAL A 80 -5.84 10.70 2.75
C VAL A 80 -7.32 10.46 3.10
N LYS A 81 -8.06 11.55 3.33
CA LYS A 81 -9.50 11.52 3.66
C LYS A 81 -10.33 11.21 2.42
#